data_AF-A0A813IC17-F1
#
_entry.id   AF-A0A813IC17-F1
#
_cell.length_a   1.000
_cell.length_b   1.000
_cell.length_c   1.000
_cell.angle_alpha   90.00
_cell.angle_beta   90.00
_cell.angle_gamma   90.00
#
_symmetry.space_group_name_H-M   'P 1'
#
loop_
_entity.id
_entity.type
_entity.pdbx_description
1 polymer ?
#
loop_
_entity_poly.entity_id
_entity_poly.type
_entity_poly.pdbx_seq_one_letter_code
_entity_poly.pdbx_strand_id
1 'polypeptide(L)'
;VSQIQKQQMTSVLDANVHCLELEGTFDDCQDIVKDLFGDLPWKKQYCLGAVNSINWARIMFQITYYFYTYFKLFPQCDGTMSFSVPTGNFGDILAG
;
A
#
# COMPACT_ATOMS: atom_id res chain seq x y z
N VAL A 1 9.06 -7.70 11.07
CA VAL A 1 9.36 -7.51 9.62
C VAL A 1 10.35 -8.59 9.22
N SER A 2 10.19 -9.23 8.06
CA SER A 2 11.15 -10.25 7.61
C SER A 2 12.49 -9.62 7.25
N GLN A 3 13.57 -10.41 7.23
CA GLN A 3 14.90 -9.89 6.94
C GLN A 3 15.00 -9.23 5.56
N ILE A 4 14.37 -9.84 4.54
CA ILE A 4 14.34 -9.31 3.18
C ILE A 4 13.57 -7.98 3.13
N GLN A 5 12.42 -7.90 3.79
CA GLN A 5 11.63 -6.68 3.84
C GLN A 5 12.38 -5.54 4.54
N LYS A 6 13.08 -5.84 5.65
CA LYS A 6 13.90 -4.85 6.36
C LYS A 6 14.98 -4.30 5.43
N GLN A 7 15.71 -5.18 4.73
CA GLN A 7 16.74 -4.76 3.78
C GLN A 7 16.17 -3.88 2.66
N GLN A 8 15.03 -4.25 2.07
CA GLN A 8 14.38 -3.45 1.02
C GLN A 8 14.04 -2.02 1.49
N MET A 9 13.68 -1.84 2.76
CA MET A 9 13.38 -0.53 3.34
C MET A 9 14.66 0.24 3.68
N THR A 10 15.63 -0.39 4.35
CA THR A 10 16.79 0.29 4.95
C THR A 10 17.98 0.45 4.01
N SER A 11 18.00 -0.22 2.86
CA SER A 11 19.06 -0.07 1.86
C SER A 11 18.85 1.10 0.90
N VAL A 12 17.71 1.78 0.99
CA VAL A 12 17.45 3.01 0.24
C VAL A 12 18.18 4.16 0.93
N LEU A 13 19.19 4.72 0.26
CA LEU A 13 20.08 5.74 0.80
C LEU A 13 19.65 7.18 0.46
N ASP A 14 18.49 7.34 -0.19
CA ASP A 14 17.96 8.65 -0.54
C ASP A 14 17.72 9.50 0.72
N ALA A 15 18.19 10.75 0.69
CA ALA A 15 18.21 11.62 1.87
C ALA A 15 16.83 11.94 2.44
N ASN A 16 15.76 11.77 1.66
CA ASN A 16 14.37 12.01 2.07
C ASN A 16 13.68 10.76 2.64
N VAL A 17 14.38 9.63 2.76
CA VAL A 17 13.84 8.38 3.29
C VAL A 17 14.40 8.13 4.69
N HIS A 18 13.51 7.99 5.66
CA HIS A 18 13.88 7.73 7.05
C HIS A 18 13.15 6.50 7.57
N CYS A 19 13.89 5.40 7.74
CA CYS A 19 13.36 4.19 8.36
C CYS A 19 13.56 4.25 9.88
N LEU A 20 12.46 4.30 10.64
CA LEU A 20 12.49 4.30 12.09
C LEU A 20 12.20 2.89 12.62
N GLU A 21 13.15 2.31 13.34
CA GLU A 21 12.96 1.03 14.04
C GLU A 21 12.45 1.32 15.46
N LEU A 22 11.29 0.76 15.78
CA LEU A 22 10.67 0.89 17.09
C LEU A 22 10.81 -0.43 17.85
N GLU A 23 11.21 -0.35 19.12
CA GLU A 23 11.19 -1.49 20.04
C GLU A 23 9.74 -1.71 20.50
N GLY A 24 9.01 -2.56 19.78
CA GLY A 24 7.61 -2.83 20.05
C GLY A 24 6.96 -3.73 19.00
N THR A 25 5.64 -3.71 18.98
CA THR A 25 4.81 -4.46 18.03
C THR A 25 4.40 -3.60 16.83
N PHE A 26 3.78 -4.24 15.84
CA PHE A 26 3.18 -3.52 14.71
C PHE A 26 2.04 -2.59 15.16
N ASP A 27 1.25 -3.01 16.15
CA ASP A 27 0.12 -2.22 16.65
C ASP A 27 0.59 -0.95 17.34
N ASP A 28 1.68 -1.02 18.12
CA ASP A 28 2.30 0.17 18.73
C ASP A 28 2.73 1.19 17.67
N CYS A 29 3.30 0.71 16.56
CA CYS A 29 3.66 1.56 15.43
C CYS A 29 2.41 2.23 14.81
N GLN A 30 1.30 1.50 14.69
CA GLN A 30 0.06 2.06 14.15
C GLN A 30 -0.54 3.10 15.08
N ASP A 31 -0.50 2.88 16.39
CA ASP A 31 -1.09 3.78 17.37
C ASP A 31 -0.33 5.10 17.46
N ILE A 32 1.02 5.06 17.45
CA ILE A 32 1.83 6.28 17.35
C ILE A 32 1.46 7.11 16.11
N VAL A 33 1.29 6.46 14.96
CA VAL A 33 0.88 7.16 13.73
C VAL A 33 -0.53 7.73 13.89
N LYS A 34 -1.49 6.98 14.42
CA LYS A 34 -2.87 7.49 14.66
C LYS A 34 -2.87 8.71 15.57
N ASP A 35 -2.09 8.69 16.65
CA ASP A 35 -1.97 9.80 17.58
C ASP A 35 -1.41 11.06 16.90
N LEU A 36 -0.34 10.92 16.11
CA LEU A 36 0.23 12.02 15.33
C LEU A 36 -0.73 12.58 14.28
N PHE A 37 -1.57 11.73 13.68
CA PHE A 37 -2.61 12.17 12.74
C PHE A 37 -3.81 12.83 13.43
N GLY A 38 -4.05 12.52 14.70
CA GLY A 38 -5.07 13.14 15.55
C GLY A 38 -4.68 14.55 16.01
N ASP A 39 -3.38 14.83 16.14
CA ASP A 39 -2.85 16.17 16.43
C ASP A 39 -2.91 17.07 15.19
N LEU A 40 -4.01 17.84 15.06
CA LEU A 40 -4.23 18.72 13.91
C LEU A 40 -3.20 19.86 13.78
N PRO A 41 -2.79 20.56 14.86
CA PRO A 41 -1.68 21.50 14.80
C PRO A 41 -0.39 20.88 14.26
N TRP A 42 0.02 19.72 14.78
CA TRP A 42 1.26 19.05 14.37
C TRP A 42 1.19 18.57 12.92
N LYS A 43 0.08 17.95 12.54
CA LYS A 43 -0.21 17.52 11.17
C LYS A 43 -0.09 18.69 10.18
N LYS A 44 -0.62 19.87 10.54
CA LYS A 44 -0.54 21.07 9.69
C LYS A 44 0.87 21.66 9.66
N GLN A 45 1.57 21.69 10.80
CA GLN A 45 2.92 22.23 10.90
C GLN A 45 3.92 21.45 10.04
N TYR A 46 3.84 20.12 10.05
CA TYR A 46 4.79 19.24 9.35
C TYR A 46 4.24 18.65 8.04
N CYS A 47 3.04 19.09 7.61
CA CYS A 47 2.38 18.60 6.40
C CYS A 47 2.28 17.07 6.36
N LEU A 48 1.89 16.45 7.49
CA LEU A 48 1.91 14.99 7.63
C LEU A 48 0.92 14.34 6.65
N GLY A 49 1.46 13.53 5.73
CA GLY A 49 0.70 12.73 4.77
C GLY A 49 0.80 11.24 5.06
N ALA A 50 -0.23 10.48 4.70
CA ALA A 50 -0.23 9.01 4.81
C ALA A 50 -0.36 8.37 3.43
N VAL A 51 0.42 7.32 3.21
CA VAL A 51 0.26 6.43 2.05
C VAL A 51 -0.30 5.11 2.57
N ASN A 52 -1.63 5.00 2.63
CA ASN A 52 -2.33 3.82 3.16
C ASN A 52 -3.39 3.30 2.19
N SER A 53 -4.16 2.28 2.61
CA SER A 53 -5.16 1.60 1.76
C SER A 53 -6.37 2.46 1.39
N ILE A 54 -6.58 3.62 2.04
CA ILE A 54 -7.71 4.50 1.78
C ILE A 54 -7.43 5.45 0.61
N ASN A 55 -6.17 5.59 0.20
CA ASN A 55 -5.83 6.43 -0.94
C ASN A 55 -6.45 5.86 -2.23
N TRP A 56 -7.48 6.55 -2.73
CA TRP A 56 -8.24 6.16 -3.92
C TRP A 56 -7.36 5.98 -5.18
N ALA A 57 -6.27 6.74 -5.30
CA ALA A 57 -5.36 6.58 -6.43
C ALA A 57 -4.74 5.18 -6.49
N ARG A 58 -4.57 4.51 -5.34
CA ARG A 58 -4.07 3.13 -5.31
C ARG A 58 -5.05 2.18 -6.02
N ILE A 59 -6.34 2.25 -5.70
CA ILE A 59 -7.38 1.44 -6.35
C ILE A 59 -7.41 1.79 -7.85
N MET A 60 -7.39 3.08 -8.20
CA MET A 60 -7.44 3.52 -9.59
C MET A 60 -6.29 2.95 -10.43
N PHE A 61 -5.06 2.96 -9.90
CA PHE A 61 -3.91 2.40 -10.63
C PHE A 61 -3.96 0.88 -10.72
N GLN A 62 -4.57 0.20 -9.74
CA GLN A 62 -4.72 -1.25 -9.76
C GLN A 62 -5.64 -1.75 -10.89
N ILE A 63 -6.66 -0.96 -11.28
CA ILE A 63 -7.56 -1.27 -12.41
C ILE A 63 -6.77 -1.55 -13.69
N THR A 64 -5.65 -0.85 -13.90
CA THR A 64 -4.89 -0.91 -15.15
C THR A 64 -4.39 -2.32 -15.49
N TYR A 65 -3.95 -3.10 -14.50
CA TYR A 65 -3.45 -4.44 -14.77
C TYR A 65 -4.55 -5.48 -14.98
N TYR A 66 -5.78 -5.25 -14.50
CA TYR A 66 -6.94 -6.09 -14.84
C TYR A 66 -7.27 -5.97 -16.32
N PHE A 67 -7.39 -4.74 -16.84
CA PHE A 67 -7.63 -4.51 -18.26
C PHE A 67 -6.48 -5.02 -19.13
N TYR A 68 -5.24 -4.76 -18.74
CA TYR A 68 -4.08 -5.29 -19.46
C TYR A 68 -4.10 -6.82 -19.53
N THR A 69 -4.37 -7.50 -18.41
CA THR A 69 -4.45 -8.96 -18.35
C THR A 69 -5.61 -9.49 -19.19
N TYR A 70 -6.78 -8.85 -19.10
CA TYR A 70 -7.94 -9.18 -19.91
C TYR A 70 -7.62 -9.10 -21.41
N PHE A 71 -7.13 -7.97 -21.91
CA PHE A 71 -6.83 -7.84 -23.35
C PHE A 71 -5.70 -8.76 -23.81
N LYS A 72 -4.77 -9.10 -22.93
CA LYS A 72 -3.66 -9.99 -23.25
C LYS A 72 -4.06 -11.45 -23.35
N LEU A 73 -4.99 -11.91 -22.51
CA LEU A 73 -5.31 -13.34 -22.37
C LEU A 73 -6.69 -13.71 -22.91
N PHE A 74 -7.64 -12.77 -22.97
CA PHE A 74 -9.02 -13.04 -23.42
C PHE A 74 -9.12 -13.62 -24.83
N PRO A 75 -8.27 -13.26 -25.82
CA PRO A 75 -8.31 -13.91 -27.14
C PRO A 75 -8.03 -15.42 -27.12
N GLN A 76 -7.48 -15.94 -26.01
CA GLN A 76 -7.19 -17.36 -25.81
C GLN A 76 -8.22 -18.03 -24.90
N CYS A 77 -9.21 -17.28 -24.42
CA CYS A 77 -10.26 -17.78 -23.52
C CYS A 77 -11.54 -18.09 -24.30
N ASP A 78 -12.07 -19.30 -24.13
CA ASP A 78 -13.39 -19.66 -24.59
C ASP A 78 -14.44 -19.24 -23.55
N GLY A 79 -14.81 -17.96 -23.54
CA GLY A 79 -15.89 -17.43 -22.69
C GLY A 79 -15.43 -16.41 -21.65
N THR A 80 -15.81 -16.60 -20.39
CA THR A 80 -15.56 -15.60 -19.32
C THR A 80 -14.19 -15.77 -18.69
N MET A 81 -13.56 -14.66 -18.33
CA MET A 81 -12.31 -14.64 -17.57
C MET A 81 -12.62 -14.36 -16.09
N SER A 82 -12.04 -15.18 -15.20
CA SER A 82 -12.19 -15.05 -13.75
C SER A 82 -10.85 -14.70 -13.12
N PHE A 83 -10.88 -13.82 -12.12
CA PHE A 83 -9.72 -13.45 -11.31
C PHE A 83 -9.85 -14.04 -9.90
N SER A 84 -8.77 -14.63 -9.39
CA SER A 84 -8.66 -15.05 -7.99
C SER A 84 -7.56 -14.23 -7.33
N VAL A 85 -7.93 -13.42 -6.34
CA VAL A 85 -7.07 -12.39 -5.77
C VAL A 85 -6.80 -12.70 -4.30
N PRO A 86 -5.56 -13.04 -3.92
CA PRO A 86 -5.21 -13.22 -2.51
C PRO A 86 -5.32 -11.87 -1.80
N THR A 87 -6.35 -11.71 -0.99
CA THR A 87 -6.78 -10.39 -0.50
C THR A 87 -6.46 -10.19 0.97
N GLY A 88 -5.87 -9.04 1.29
CA GLY A 88 -5.82 -8.48 2.65
C GLY A 88 -6.83 -7.35 2.79
N ASN A 89 -6.41 -6.11 2.55
CA ASN A 89 -7.21 -4.88 2.73
C ASN A 89 -8.20 -4.56 1.58
N PHE A 90 -8.63 -5.56 0.80
CA PHE A 90 -9.67 -5.46 -0.24
C PHE A 90 -9.41 -4.55 -1.46
N GLY A 91 -8.41 -3.67 -1.45
CA GLY A 91 -8.18 -2.70 -2.54
C GLY A 91 -7.95 -3.33 -3.92
N ASP A 92 -7.23 -4.47 -3.98
CA ASP A 92 -6.93 -5.15 -5.25
C ASP A 92 -8.17 -5.80 -5.87
N ILE A 93 -8.91 -6.61 -5.11
CA ILE A 93 -10.13 -7.26 -5.60
C ILE A 93 -11.25 -6.24 -5.92
N LEU A 94 -11.26 -5.08 -5.24
CA LEU A 94 -12.18 -3.99 -5.56
C LEU A 94 -11.82 -3.29 -6.88
N ALA A 95 -10.55 -3.33 -7.29
CA ALA A 95 -10.10 -2.73 -8.54
C ALA A 95 -10.37 -3.59 -9.78
N GLY A 96 -10.60 -4.89 -9.59
CA GLY A 96 -10.99 -5.83 -10.65
C GLY A 96 -12.49 -5.81 -10.93
#